data_AF-A0A2Z4PXD5-F1
#
_entry.id   AF-A0A2Z4PXD5-F1
#
_cell.length_a   1.000
_cell.length_b   1.000
_cell.length_c   1.000
_cell.angle_alpha   90.00
_cell.angle_beta   90.00
_cell.angle_gamma   90.00
#
_symmetry.space_group_name_H-M   'P 1'
#
loop_
_entity.id
_entity.type
_entity.pdbx_description
1 polymer ?
#
loop_
_entity_poly.entity_id
_entity_poly.type
_entity_poly.pdbx_seq_one_letter_code
_entity_poly.pdbx_strand_id
1 'polypeptide(L)'
;MTITFAERADQLCDRLREMEHHAEEGDQLFYCAYLLGLLGLHSGTEGEGQKVFDNAFTTILQETLEVEGVMESDQENITALWATICKKEIS
;
A
#
# COMPACT_ATOMS: atom_id res chain seq x y z
N MET A 1 21.38 0.44 -8.27
CA MET A 1 20.67 1.73 -8.13
C MET A 1 19.70 1.57 -6.98
N THR A 2 19.70 2.48 -6.01
CA THR A 2 18.68 2.55 -4.96
C THR A 2 17.41 3.11 -5.58
N ILE A 3 16.27 2.46 -5.33
CA ILE A 3 14.95 2.96 -5.75
C ILE A 3 14.55 4.11 -4.81
N THR A 4 14.03 5.20 -5.39
CA THR A 4 13.48 6.31 -4.60
C THR A 4 12.11 5.96 -4.03
N PHE A 5 11.65 6.70 -3.02
CA PHE A 5 10.31 6.53 -2.47
C PHE A 5 9.22 6.78 -3.51
N ALA A 6 9.42 7.78 -4.38
CA ALA A 6 8.51 8.07 -5.48
C ALA A 6 8.41 6.89 -6.47
N GLU A 7 9.55 6.36 -6.93
CA GLU A 7 9.56 5.18 -7.82
C GLU A 7 8.93 3.95 -7.15
N ARG A 8 9.18 3.76 -5.85
CA ARG A 8 8.59 2.66 -5.09
C ARG A 8 7.07 2.82 -4.99
N ALA A 9 6.58 4.02 -4.68
CA ALA A 9 5.16 4.32 -4.61
C ALA A 9 4.47 4.12 -5.97
N ASP A 10 5.09 4.57 -7.07
CA ASP A 10 4.56 4.36 -8.43
C ASP A 10 4.42 2.87 -8.76
N GLN A 11 5.44 2.05 -8.46
CA GLN A 11 5.36 0.59 -8.67
C GLN A 11 4.24 -0.07 -7.88
N LEU A 12 4.02 0.37 -6.63
CA LEU A 12 2.95 -0.16 -5.79
C LEU A 12 1.58 0.31 -6.27
N CYS A 13 1.47 1.56 -6.72
CA CYS A 13 0.26 2.11 -7.33
C CYS A 13 -0.14 1.35 -8.59
N ASP A 14 0.80 1.07 -9.49
CA ASP A 14 0.50 0.28 -10.70
C ASP A 14 0.03 -1.14 -10.33
N ARG A 15 0.66 -1.78 -9.35
CA ARG A 15 0.23 -3.10 -8.85
C ARG A 15 -1.18 -3.08 -8.27
N LEU A 16 -1.50 -2.06 -7.48
CA LEU A 16 -2.84 -1.91 -6.90
C LEU A 16 -3.88 -1.69 -7.99
N ARG A 17 -3.58 -0.91 -9.04
CA ARG A 17 -4.46 -0.75 -10.20
C ARG A 17 -4.65 -2.05 -10.97
N GLU A 18 -3.59 -2.84 -11.15
CA GLU A 18 -3.72 -4.16 -11.77
C GLU A 18 -4.61 -5.08 -10.93
N MET A 19 -4.46 -5.06 -9.59
CA MET A 19 -5.30 -5.83 -8.69
C MET A 19 -6.75 -5.33 -8.70
N GLU A 20 -6.97 -4.02 -8.70
CA GLU A 20 -8.30 -3.41 -8.85
C GLU A 20 -8.99 -3.89 -10.14
N HIS A 21 -8.24 -3.97 -11.25
CA HIS A 21 -8.77 -4.48 -12.52
C HIS A 21 -9.12 -5.98 -12.50
N HIS A 22 -8.47 -6.78 -11.64
CA HIS A 22 -8.74 -8.22 -11.51
C HIS A 22 -9.70 -8.55 -10.36
N ALA A 23 -9.94 -7.61 -9.45
CA ALA A 23 -10.83 -7.78 -8.32
C ALA A 23 -12.29 -7.76 -8.80
N GLU A 24 -12.95 -8.90 -8.76
CA GLU A 24 -14.40 -9.00 -9.01
C GLU A 24 -15.23 -8.63 -7.77
N GLU A 25 -14.59 -8.54 -6.59
CA GLU A 25 -15.22 -8.30 -5.29
C GLU A 25 -15.10 -6.83 -4.85
N GLY A 26 -16.23 -6.24 -4.42
CA GLY A 26 -16.32 -4.83 -4.04
C GLY A 26 -15.40 -4.42 -2.88
N ASP A 27 -15.16 -5.33 -1.94
CA ASP A 27 -14.30 -5.06 -0.78
C ASP A 27 -12.82 -4.94 -1.19
N GLN A 28 -12.35 -5.75 -2.14
CA GLN A 28 -10.98 -5.63 -2.66
C GLN A 28 -10.75 -4.30 -3.39
N LEU A 29 -11.74 -3.83 -4.16
CA LEU A 29 -11.68 -2.53 -4.83
C LEU A 29 -11.53 -1.40 -3.79
N PHE A 30 -12.29 -1.47 -2.69
CA PHE A 30 -12.19 -0.51 -1.60
C PHE A 30 -10.79 -0.50 -0.97
N TYR A 31 -10.24 -1.66 -0.64
CA TYR A 31 -8.90 -1.76 -0.05
C TYR A 31 -7.80 -1.25 -1.00
N CYS A 32 -7.91 -1.56 -2.31
CA CYS A 32 -7.00 -1.06 -3.33
C CYS A 32 -7.04 0.47 -3.42
N ALA A 33 -8.24 1.05 -3.50
CA ALA A 33 -8.43 2.50 -3.58
C ALA A 33 -7.91 3.21 -2.32
N TYR A 34 -8.10 2.61 -1.15
CA TYR A 34 -7.60 3.15 0.12
C TYR A 34 -6.06 3.20 0.15
N LEU A 35 -5.39 2.09 -0.20
CA LEU A 35 -3.93 2.03 -0.28
C LEU A 35 -3.38 2.99 -1.34
N LEU A 36 -4.03 3.10 -2.51
CA LEU A 36 -3.68 4.05 -3.57
C LEU A 36 -3.71 5.50 -3.08
N GLY A 37 -4.75 5.88 -2.32
CA GLY A 37 -4.88 7.22 -1.75
C GLY A 37 -3.74 7.55 -0.78
N LEU A 38 -3.45 6.65 0.15
CA LEU A 38 -2.36 6.82 1.11
C LEU A 38 -0.98 6.85 0.44
N LEU A 39 -0.74 5.97 -0.55
CA LEU A 39 0.51 5.96 -1.32
C LEU A 39 0.72 7.27 -2.06
N GLY A 40 -0.34 7.84 -2.63
CA GLY A 40 -0.29 9.14 -3.30
C GLY A 40 0.07 10.30 -2.36
N LEU A 41 -0.29 10.21 -1.08
CA LEU A 41 0.13 11.18 -0.07
C LEU A 41 1.59 10.98 0.34
N HIS A 42 2.02 9.73 0.44
CA HIS A 42 3.36 9.40 0.95
C HIS A 42 4.46 9.47 -0.13
N SER A 43 4.10 9.38 -1.41
CA SER A 43 5.02 9.48 -2.57
C SER A 43 5.75 10.82 -2.67
N GLY A 44 5.20 11.88 -2.07
CA GLY A 44 5.83 13.20 -1.99
C GLY A 44 6.99 13.29 -0.98
N THR A 45 7.27 12.22 -0.23
CA THR A 45 8.34 12.19 0.76
C THR A 45 9.69 11.94 0.09
N GLU A 46 10.68 12.79 0.36
CA GLU A 46 12.05 12.58 -0.12
C GLU A 46 12.73 11.45 0.66
N GLY A 47 13.14 10.40 -0.04
CA GLY A 47 13.80 9.24 0.55
C GLY A 47 14.21 8.20 -0.48
N GLU A 48 15.11 7.31 -0.07
CA GLU A 48 15.58 6.19 -0.87
C GLU A 48 15.54 4.89 -0.08
N GLY A 49 15.28 3.80 -0.78
CA GLY A 49 15.29 2.46 -0.23
C GLY A 49 13.90 1.87 -0.06
N GLN A 50 13.63 0.84 -0.85
CA GLN A 50 12.40 0.04 -0.82
C GLN A 50 11.97 -0.36 0.58
N LYS A 51 12.87 -0.99 1.36
CA LYS A 51 12.56 -1.45 2.72
C LYS A 51 12.25 -0.29 3.68
N VAL A 52 12.86 0.87 3.45
CA VAL A 52 12.64 2.05 4.29
C VAL A 52 11.25 2.61 4.01
N PHE A 53 10.88 2.73 2.73
CA PHE A 53 9.54 3.11 2.31
C PHE A 53 8.50 2.12 2.83
N ASP A 54 8.70 0.83 2.60
CA ASP A 54 7.73 -0.20 2.96
C ASP A 54 7.47 -0.21 4.48
N ASN A 55 8.51 -0.05 5.31
CA ASN A 55 8.37 0.05 6.77
C ASN A 55 7.69 1.35 7.22
N ALA A 56 8.08 2.49 6.63
CA ALA A 56 7.48 3.79 6.96
C ALA A 56 5.99 3.80 6.61
N PHE A 57 5.65 3.34 5.41
CA PHE A 57 4.27 3.24 4.95
C PHE A 57 3.45 2.25 5.79
N THR A 58 4.02 1.09 6.14
CA THR A 58 3.33 0.12 7.02
C THR A 58 2.94 0.75 8.36
N THR A 59 3.84 1.56 8.94
CA THR A 59 3.58 2.26 10.22
C THR A 59 2.43 3.26 10.05
N ILE A 60 2.50 4.10 9.01
CA ILE A 60 1.48 5.12 8.74
C ILE A 60 0.13 4.47 8.42
N LEU A 61 0.13 3.37 7.68
CA LEU A 61 -1.07 2.61 7.36
C LEU A 61 -1.76 2.13 8.64
N GLN A 62 -1.01 1.50 9.55
CA GLN A 62 -1.56 1.04 10.83
C GLN A 62 -2.08 2.21 11.68
N GLU A 63 -1.30 3.28 11.83
CA GLU A 63 -1.72 4.46 12.58
C GLU A 63 -2.99 5.08 11.99
N THR A 64 -3.09 5.16 10.65
CA THR A 64 -4.26 5.73 9.96
C THR A 64 -5.49 4.85 10.19
N LEU A 65 -5.35 3.53 10.05
CA LEU A 65 -6.43 2.57 10.30
C LEU A 65 -6.96 2.64 11.73
N GLU A 66 -6.06 2.76 12.71
CA GLU A 66 -6.42 2.94 14.12
C GLU A 66 -7.13 4.27 14.38
N VAL A 67 -6.62 5.37 13.81
CA VAL A 67 -7.18 6.72 13.97
C VAL A 67 -8.56 6.84 13.32
N GLU A 68 -8.75 6.25 12.15
CA GLU A 68 -10.04 6.25 11.44
C GLU A 68 -11.07 5.29 12.06
N GLY A 69 -10.64 4.45 13.02
CA GLY A 69 -11.53 3.49 13.68
C GLY A 69 -12.02 2.39 12.72
N VAL A 70 -11.19 2.02 11.74
CA VAL A 70 -11.48 0.95 10.79
C VAL A 70 -11.64 -0.37 11.55
N MET A 71 -12.61 -1.21 11.19
CA MET A 71 -12.84 -2.48 11.88
C MET A 71 -11.62 -3.39 11.78
N GLU A 72 -11.30 -4.14 12.84
CA GLU A 72 -10.13 -5.04 12.88
C GLU A 72 -10.07 -5.97 11.66
N SER A 73 -11.21 -6.50 11.22
CA SER A 73 -11.30 -7.34 10.01
C SER A 73 -10.83 -6.62 8.74
N ASP A 74 -11.19 -5.35 8.57
CA ASP A 74 -10.78 -4.54 7.43
C ASP A 74 -9.31 -4.15 7.55
N GLN A 75 -8.82 -3.87 8.76
CA GLN A 75 -7.39 -3.62 9.00
C GLN A 75 -6.54 -4.83 8.60
N GLU A 76 -6.96 -6.04 8.99
CA GLU A 76 -6.30 -7.29 8.61
C GLU A 76 -6.30 -7.48 7.10
N ASN A 77 -7.43 -7.25 6.43
CA ASN A 77 -7.55 -7.37 4.98
C ASN A 77 -6.66 -6.36 4.22
N ILE A 78 -6.69 -5.09 4.62
CA ILE A 78 -5.87 -4.01 4.03
C ILE A 78 -4.38 -4.30 4.25
N THR A 79 -4.00 -4.73 5.46
CA THR A 79 -2.61 -5.06 5.80
C THR A 79 -2.12 -6.31 5.04
N ALA A 80 -2.98 -7.32 4.89
CA ALA A 80 -2.69 -8.52 4.11
C ALA A 80 -2.51 -8.21 2.61
N LEU A 81 -3.36 -7.33 2.07
CA LEU A 81 -3.25 -6.83 0.70
C LEU A 81 -1.92 -6.08 0.50
N TRP A 82 -1.60 -5.16 1.42
CA TRP A 82 -0.33 -4.43 1.44
C TRP A 82 0.88 -5.38 1.47
N ALA A 83 0.89 -6.35 2.38
CA ALA A 83 1.95 -7.34 2.47
C ALA A 83 2.09 -8.18 1.18
N THR A 84 0.98 -8.45 0.49
CA THR A 84 0.94 -9.19 -0.78
C THR A 84 1.61 -8.40 -1.90
N ILE A 85 1.28 -7.11 -2.05
CA ILE A 85 1.89 -6.26 -3.09
C ILE A 85 3.37 -5.96 -2.81
N CYS A 86 3.79 -5.90 -1.54
CA CYS A 86 5.20 -5.76 -1.16
C CYS A 86 6.00 -7.06 -1.40
N LYS A 87 5.42 -8.25 -1.15
CA LYS A 87 6.12 -9.54 -1.29
C LYS A 87 6.31 -10.02 -2.73
N LYS A 88 5.48 -9.57 -3.68
CA LYS A 88 5.49 -10.05 -5.08
C LYS A 88 6.74 -9.62 -5.89
N GLU A 89 7.84 -9.28 -5.23
CA GLU A 89 9.17 -9.02 -5.84
C GLU A 89 10.18 -10.15 -5.64
N ILE A 90 9.82 -11.24 -4.97
CA ILE A 90 10.72 -12.38 -4.69
C ILE A 90 10.26 -13.67 -5.40
N SER A 91 9.64 -13.58 -6.58
CA SER A 91 9.32 -14.78 -7.38
C SER A 91 9.61 -14.57 -8.85
#